data_AF-A0A536KBL7-F1
#
_entry.id   AF-A0A536KBL7-F1
#
_cell.length_a   1.000
_cell.length_b   1.000
_cell.length_c   1.000
_cell.angle_alpha   90.00
_cell.angle_beta   90.00
_cell.angle_gamma   90.00
#
_symmetry.space_group_name_H-M   'P 1'
#
loop_
_entity.id
_entity.type
_entity.pdbx_description
1 polymer ?
#
loop_
_entity_poly.entity_id
_entity_poly.type
_entity_poly.pdbx_seq_one_letter_code
_entity_poly.pdbx_strand_id
1 'polypeptide(L)'
;MARSPLLSRFQTLFADFEEAERSGRSVAEIREERRSMRFTRRDFLKVAGAAVGAAALSGPAAALAATATRGSVTQGAIAIIGGGIAGLNAALTLQDAGIASTVYEASSRVGGRMHSDTTSWLNGQTSEHCGELIDSGHKTILGLASRFKLPTVDLLGAEPIHSTDTNYFFGHYYTDAQAQADFNAVWNNVKKDVNAAGYPTTYTQSTQAGRDLDHMSIYDWIESRVPGRHASPMGRLLDVAYNIEYGNVTKEQSSLNLIYLLGFSSNPGNFQIFGASDERYHIAGGNERLPQAIAAALTLGTVQLNTALTGILRNSDGTYNLSLKSGNTATSKVVDRVIMAIPFSILRTILTSDLDYQTAGFTPLKQTAISQLGYGKNAKLHLQFDTRYWNSPGPWGIGNGSTYSDTGYQNTWDVTRAQDGTTGLLVDYTGGGVPLASFGGDPTNAAQVAKFAKAFLSQIEPVFPGITRQWNGRATLDVPLTDPFLLGSYSYWKVGQYTQFAGYEKVRQPPVTGKCHFAGEHCSQDFQGYMEGGASEGLRAANEIIDDYKVGLTP
;
A
#
# COMPACT_ATOMS: atom_id res chain seq x y z
N MET A 1 3.91 13.75 -29.26
CA MET A 1 4.74 12.77 -28.53
C MET A 1 5.61 13.49 -27.52
N ALA A 2 5.17 13.59 -26.27
CA ALA A 2 5.95 14.13 -25.17
C ALA A 2 6.12 13.01 -24.14
N ARG A 3 7.30 12.38 -24.12
CA ARG A 3 7.68 11.45 -23.05
C ARG A 3 7.96 12.30 -21.82
N SER A 4 7.24 12.06 -20.72
CA SER A 4 7.40 12.86 -19.51
C SER A 4 8.82 12.64 -18.91
N PRO A 5 9.44 13.67 -18.31
CA PRO A 5 10.74 13.54 -17.63
C PRO A 5 10.75 12.52 -16.48
N LEU A 6 9.59 12.07 -16.00
CA LEU A 6 9.44 11.11 -14.90
C LEU A 6 9.78 9.67 -15.32
N LEU A 7 9.34 9.23 -16.50
CA LEU A 7 9.65 7.88 -17.00
C LEU A 7 11.15 7.71 -17.28
N SER A 8 11.80 8.77 -17.80
CA SER A 8 13.25 8.78 -18.02
C SER A 8 14.05 8.67 -16.72
N ARG A 9 13.52 9.15 -15.59
CA ARG A 9 14.20 9.10 -14.28
C ARG A 9 14.13 7.71 -13.66
N PHE A 10 13.02 6.98 -13.83
CA PHE A 10 12.93 5.57 -13.44
C PHE A 10 13.84 4.68 -14.30
N GLN A 11 13.88 4.93 -15.62
CA GLN A 11 14.81 4.25 -16.52
C GLN A 11 16.28 4.57 -16.20
N THR A 12 16.57 5.81 -15.76
CA THR A 12 17.93 6.19 -15.33
C THR A 12 18.31 5.50 -14.03
N LEU A 13 17.39 5.41 -13.06
CA LEU A 13 17.60 4.65 -11.83
C LEU A 13 17.89 3.17 -12.14
N PHE A 14 17.05 2.56 -12.98
CA PHE A 14 17.24 1.18 -13.42
C PHE A 14 18.58 0.99 -14.15
N ALA A 15 18.95 1.90 -15.05
CA ALA A 15 20.23 1.88 -15.76
C ALA A 15 21.44 2.25 -14.88
N ASP A 16 21.24 2.90 -13.72
CA ASP A 16 22.29 3.11 -12.72
C ASP A 16 22.52 1.80 -11.95
N PHE A 17 21.46 1.04 -11.66
CA PHE A 17 21.52 -0.27 -11.00
C PHE A 17 22.10 -1.35 -11.92
N GLU A 18 21.68 -1.43 -13.18
CA GLU A 18 22.25 -2.36 -14.17
C GLU A 18 23.74 -2.08 -14.41
N GLU A 19 24.13 -0.80 -14.48
CA GLU A 19 25.54 -0.42 -14.67
C GLU A 19 26.37 -0.72 -13.41
N ALA A 20 25.79 -0.57 -12.22
CA ALA A 20 26.43 -0.94 -10.95
C ALA A 20 26.72 -2.44 -10.91
N GLU A 21 25.74 -3.25 -11.29
CA GLU A 21 25.88 -4.70 -11.34
C GLU A 21 26.89 -5.13 -12.42
N ARG A 22 26.87 -4.51 -13.60
CA ARG A 22 27.78 -4.83 -14.71
C ARG A 22 29.23 -4.43 -14.43
N SER A 23 29.45 -3.32 -13.75
CA SER A 23 30.79 -2.73 -13.54
C SER A 23 31.40 -3.04 -12.17
N GLY A 24 30.63 -3.62 -11.24
CA GLY A 24 31.08 -3.88 -9.86
C GLY A 24 31.29 -2.62 -9.02
N ARG A 25 30.75 -1.47 -9.47
CA ARG A 25 30.86 -0.17 -8.81
C ARG A 25 29.57 0.15 -8.06
N SER A 26 29.65 0.97 -7.02
CA SER A 26 28.46 1.44 -6.32
C SER A 26 27.60 2.35 -7.20
N VAL A 27 26.29 2.34 -6.97
CA VAL A 27 25.34 3.26 -7.62
C VAL A 27 25.74 4.73 -7.37
N ALA A 28 26.35 5.03 -6.22
CA ALA A 28 26.88 6.34 -5.91
C ALA A 28 28.03 6.75 -6.84
N GLU A 29 29.02 5.87 -7.06
CA GLU A 29 30.16 6.12 -7.95
C GLU A 29 29.75 6.28 -9.43
N ILE A 30 28.74 5.51 -9.89
CA ILE A 30 28.21 5.63 -11.25
C ILE A 30 27.47 6.95 -11.42
N ARG A 31 26.72 7.38 -10.38
CA ARG A 31 26.04 8.68 -10.38
C ARG A 31 27.02 9.83 -10.31
N GLU A 32 28.11 9.70 -9.58
CA GLU A 32 29.20 10.68 -9.48
C GLU A 32 29.89 10.87 -10.85
N GLU A 33 30.19 9.77 -11.55
CA GLU A 33 30.79 9.80 -12.89
C GLU A 33 29.82 10.33 -13.96
N ARG A 34 28.54 9.91 -13.92
CA ARG A 34 27.52 10.48 -14.82
C ARG A 34 27.27 11.97 -14.54
N ARG A 35 27.54 12.45 -13.31
CA ARG A 35 27.56 13.89 -12.97
C ARG A 35 28.80 14.59 -13.50
N SER A 36 29.98 13.95 -13.48
CA SER A 36 31.22 14.53 -14.02
C SER A 36 31.24 14.58 -15.55
N MET A 37 30.50 13.69 -16.23
CA MET A 37 30.29 13.70 -17.68
C MET A 37 29.18 14.64 -18.17
N ARG A 38 28.48 15.36 -17.27
CA ARG A 38 27.44 16.32 -17.65
C ARG A 38 28.03 17.69 -17.94
N PHE A 39 27.91 18.14 -19.20
CA PHE A 39 28.11 19.54 -19.56
C PHE A 39 27.34 20.47 -18.61
N THR A 40 28.02 21.45 -18.03
CA THR A 40 27.42 22.34 -17.04
C THR A 40 26.58 23.43 -17.71
N ARG A 41 25.65 24.06 -16.97
CA ARG A 41 24.93 25.27 -17.41
C ARG A 41 25.88 26.39 -17.89
N ARG A 42 27.13 26.40 -17.40
CA ARG A 42 28.18 27.34 -17.78
C ARG A 42 28.81 26.99 -19.14
N ASP A 43 28.78 25.73 -19.56
CA ASP A 43 29.23 25.27 -20.88
C ASP A 43 28.13 25.46 -21.94
N PHE A 44 26.85 25.32 -21.55
CA PHE A 44 25.70 25.62 -22.41
C PHE A 44 25.63 27.11 -22.80
N LEU A 45 25.95 28.03 -21.87
CA LEU A 45 25.99 29.47 -22.13
C LEU A 45 27.16 29.90 -23.04
N LYS A 46 28.26 29.12 -23.10
CA LYS A 46 29.37 29.37 -24.03
C LYS A 46 29.06 28.95 -25.46
N VAL A 47 28.20 27.95 -25.65
CA VAL A 47 27.78 27.45 -26.97
C VAL A 47 26.58 28.24 -27.52
N ALA A 48 25.70 28.76 -26.66
CA ALA A 48 24.50 29.52 -27.07
C ALA A 48 24.78 31.00 -27.41
N GLY A 49 25.97 31.53 -27.13
CA GLY A 49 26.33 32.93 -27.38
C GLY A 49 26.51 33.34 -28.85
N ALA A 50 26.29 32.43 -29.81
CA ALA A 50 26.54 32.70 -31.23
C ALA A 50 25.29 32.76 -32.13
N ALA A 51 24.05 32.64 -31.60
CA ALA A 51 22.88 32.43 -32.46
C ALA A 51 21.57 33.13 -32.07
N VAL A 52 21.60 34.30 -31.41
CA VAL A 52 20.37 35.11 -31.23
C VAL A 52 20.64 36.57 -31.61
N GLY A 53 20.68 36.81 -32.92
CA GLY A 53 20.38 38.10 -33.51
C GLY A 53 19.13 37.96 -34.36
N ALA A 54 18.13 38.81 -34.09
CA ALA A 54 16.86 38.98 -34.82
C ALA A 54 15.70 38.02 -34.49
N ALA A 55 14.84 38.44 -33.55
CA ALA A 55 13.42 38.71 -33.83
C ALA A 55 12.77 39.29 -32.57
N ALA A 56 12.62 40.61 -32.58
CA ALA A 56 11.85 41.34 -31.58
C ALA A 56 10.40 41.53 -32.08
N LEU A 57 9.50 41.68 -31.10
CA LEU A 57 8.21 42.40 -31.13
C LEU A 57 6.93 41.62 -31.48
N SER A 58 5.94 41.87 -30.60
CA SER A 58 4.49 41.58 -30.65
C SER A 58 4.02 40.19 -30.16
N GLY A 59 3.23 40.20 -29.08
CA GLY A 59 2.72 39.01 -28.38
C GLY A 59 1.44 38.41 -28.96
N PRO A 60 0.91 37.35 -28.30
CA PRO A 60 -0.47 37.44 -27.81
C PRO A 60 -0.63 36.72 -26.46
N ALA A 61 -0.26 37.38 -25.35
CA ALA A 61 -0.61 36.91 -24.00
C ALA A 61 -1.90 37.57 -23.45
N ALA A 62 -2.50 38.50 -24.19
CA ALA A 62 -3.69 39.25 -23.75
C ALA A 62 -5.00 38.88 -24.49
N ALA A 63 -4.96 37.97 -25.46
CA ALA A 63 -6.15 37.56 -26.24
C ALA A 63 -6.81 36.24 -25.76
N LEU A 64 -6.27 35.60 -24.72
CA LEU A 64 -6.86 34.39 -24.11
C LEU A 64 -7.68 34.66 -22.84
N ALA A 65 -7.84 35.93 -22.45
CA ALA A 65 -8.58 36.33 -21.26
C ALA A 65 -10.03 36.79 -21.52
N ALA A 66 -10.54 36.67 -22.76
CA ALA A 66 -11.84 37.23 -23.13
C ALA A 66 -12.68 36.34 -24.05
N THR A 67 -12.76 35.03 -23.78
CA THR A 67 -13.82 34.15 -24.35
C THR A 67 -14.07 32.89 -23.51
N ALA A 68 -13.73 32.90 -22.21
CA ALA A 68 -14.29 31.92 -21.28
C ALA A 68 -15.67 32.42 -20.82
N THR A 69 -16.68 32.22 -21.67
CA THR A 69 -18.05 32.12 -21.17
C THR A 69 -18.03 31.06 -20.07
N ARG A 70 -18.20 31.51 -18.82
CA ARG A 70 -18.37 30.65 -17.65
C ARG A 70 -19.64 29.82 -17.85
N GLY A 71 -19.52 28.72 -18.58
CA GLY A 71 -20.36 27.57 -18.35
C GLY A 71 -20.06 27.10 -16.93
N SER A 72 -21.04 27.24 -16.04
CA SER A 72 -21.03 26.58 -14.74
C SER A 72 -20.75 25.10 -14.99
N VAL A 73 -19.50 24.65 -14.78
CA VAL A 73 -19.23 23.22 -14.60
C VAL A 73 -19.98 22.87 -13.32
N THR A 74 -21.13 22.24 -13.50
CA THR A 74 -22.05 21.93 -12.42
C THR A 74 -21.31 21.10 -11.37
N GLN A 75 -21.41 21.53 -10.12
CA GLN A 75 -20.97 20.74 -8.97
C GLN A 75 -21.61 19.34 -9.08
N GLY A 76 -20.78 18.28 -9.16
CA GLY A 76 -21.24 16.90 -9.28
C GLY A 76 -21.13 16.24 -10.67
N ALA A 77 -20.35 16.78 -11.61
CA ALA A 77 -20.02 16.07 -12.86
C ALA A 77 -19.09 14.86 -12.66
N ILE A 78 -18.21 14.90 -11.66
CA ILE A 78 -17.31 13.79 -11.31
C ILE A 78 -17.65 13.27 -9.93
N ALA A 79 -18.02 12.00 -9.84
CA ALA A 79 -18.17 11.30 -8.55
C ALA A 79 -16.90 10.52 -8.23
N ILE A 80 -16.47 10.57 -6.97
CA ILE A 80 -15.41 9.74 -6.42
C ILE A 80 -16.05 8.87 -5.35
N ILE A 81 -15.94 7.55 -5.48
CA ILE A 81 -16.55 6.60 -4.55
C ILE A 81 -15.47 6.12 -3.58
N GLY A 82 -15.57 6.51 -2.31
CA GLY A 82 -14.64 6.19 -1.24
C GLY A 82 -13.80 7.39 -0.78
N GLY A 83 -13.89 7.71 0.51
CA GLY A 83 -13.14 8.76 1.21
C GLY A 83 -11.83 8.29 1.83
N GLY A 84 -11.24 7.20 1.34
CA GLY A 84 -9.88 6.79 1.66
C GLY A 84 -8.83 7.65 0.95
N ILE A 85 -7.55 7.40 1.23
CA ILE A 85 -6.44 8.21 0.69
C ILE A 85 -6.43 8.30 -0.85
N ALA A 86 -6.85 7.25 -1.55
CA ALA A 86 -6.96 7.25 -3.01
C ALA A 86 -8.02 8.24 -3.51
N GLY A 87 -9.24 8.18 -2.96
CA GLY A 87 -10.32 9.09 -3.36
C GLY A 87 -10.04 10.54 -2.95
N LEU A 88 -9.49 10.75 -1.75
CA LEU A 88 -9.12 12.08 -1.27
C LEU A 88 -8.00 12.71 -2.11
N ASN A 89 -6.94 11.96 -2.44
CA ASN A 89 -5.87 12.49 -3.28
C ASN A 89 -6.35 12.71 -4.73
N ALA A 90 -7.28 11.91 -5.24
CA ALA A 90 -7.93 12.16 -6.52
C ALA A 90 -8.72 13.47 -6.50
N ALA A 91 -9.54 13.70 -5.46
CA ALA A 91 -10.32 14.93 -5.28
C ALA A 91 -9.41 16.16 -5.16
N LEU A 92 -8.32 16.05 -4.39
CA LEU A 92 -7.34 17.11 -4.21
C LEU A 92 -6.66 17.46 -5.54
N THR A 93 -6.26 16.44 -6.31
CA THR A 93 -5.63 16.62 -7.63
C THR A 93 -6.57 17.32 -8.62
N LEU A 94 -7.85 16.90 -8.67
CA LEU A 94 -8.85 17.56 -9.52
C LEU A 94 -9.09 19.01 -9.09
N GLN A 95 -9.19 19.27 -7.79
CA GLN A 95 -9.36 20.61 -7.25
C GLN A 95 -8.16 21.52 -7.60
N ASP A 96 -6.93 21.02 -7.47
CA ASP A 96 -5.72 21.76 -7.85
C ASP A 96 -5.70 22.11 -9.35
N ALA A 97 -6.36 21.30 -10.18
CA ALA A 97 -6.59 21.56 -11.61
C ALA A 97 -7.83 22.44 -11.90
N GLY A 98 -8.53 22.92 -10.87
CA GLY A 98 -9.75 23.73 -11.01
C GLY A 98 -10.99 22.94 -11.43
N ILE A 99 -10.99 21.61 -11.26
CA ILE A 99 -12.08 20.71 -11.65
C ILE A 99 -12.86 20.30 -10.40
N ALA A 100 -14.17 20.55 -10.40
CA ALA A 100 -15.05 20.16 -9.30
C ALA A 100 -15.33 18.65 -9.29
N SER A 101 -15.36 18.06 -8.10
CA SER A 101 -15.75 16.66 -7.88
C SER A 101 -16.53 16.52 -6.57
N THR A 102 -17.17 15.37 -6.36
CA THR A 102 -17.83 15.01 -5.10
C THR A 102 -17.35 13.64 -4.64
N VAL A 103 -16.87 13.54 -3.41
CA VAL A 103 -16.48 12.29 -2.76
C VAL A 103 -17.68 11.76 -1.97
N TYR A 104 -18.13 10.55 -2.29
CA TYR A 104 -19.14 9.83 -1.52
C TYR A 104 -18.46 8.76 -0.66
N GLU A 105 -18.57 8.91 0.65
CA GLU A 105 -17.93 8.04 1.64
C GLU A 105 -19.01 7.34 2.47
N ALA A 106 -18.92 6.02 2.55
CA ALA A 106 -19.96 5.20 3.17
C ALA A 106 -19.99 5.35 4.70
N SER A 107 -18.84 5.55 5.34
CA SER A 107 -18.72 5.70 6.79
C SER A 107 -18.93 7.15 7.25
N SER A 108 -18.95 7.34 8.57
CA SER A 108 -19.03 8.64 9.22
C SER A 108 -17.69 9.39 9.28
N ARG A 109 -16.61 8.84 8.71
CA ARG A 109 -15.28 9.44 8.68
C ARG A 109 -14.58 9.23 7.34
N VAL A 110 -13.56 10.04 7.08
CA VAL A 110 -12.60 9.82 5.99
C VAL A 110 -11.43 8.93 6.44
N GLY A 111 -10.58 8.52 5.51
CA GLY A 111 -9.32 7.80 5.79
C GLY A 111 -9.34 6.33 5.40
N GLY A 112 -10.50 5.67 5.45
CA GLY A 112 -10.63 4.26 5.09
C GLY A 112 -9.73 3.39 5.98
N ARG A 113 -8.72 2.73 5.38
CA ARG A 113 -7.71 1.94 6.10
C ARG A 113 -6.64 2.78 6.81
N MET A 114 -6.62 4.09 6.65
CA MET A 114 -5.80 4.98 7.49
C MET A 114 -6.67 5.50 8.62
N HIS A 115 -6.53 4.92 9.82
CA HIS A 115 -7.38 5.20 10.98
C HIS A 115 -6.57 4.95 12.26
N SER A 116 -6.50 5.97 13.11
CA SER A 116 -5.59 5.97 14.26
C SER A 116 -6.38 5.91 15.58
N ASP A 117 -5.98 5.05 16.49
CA ASP A 117 -6.47 5.06 17.88
C ASP A 117 -5.59 5.99 18.71
N THR A 118 -6.17 7.11 19.12
CA THR A 118 -5.50 8.13 19.96
C THR A 118 -6.05 8.17 21.38
N THR A 119 -6.92 7.22 21.75
CA THR A 119 -7.75 7.32 22.96
C THR A 119 -7.65 6.14 23.91
N SER A 120 -7.30 4.94 23.42
CA SER A 120 -7.28 3.73 24.24
C SER A 120 -6.09 3.60 25.18
N TRP A 121 -5.01 4.34 24.91
CA TRP A 121 -3.68 4.09 25.48
C TRP A 121 -3.27 5.09 26.54
N LEU A 122 -2.51 4.62 27.54
CA LEU A 122 -1.82 5.49 28.49
C LEU A 122 -0.75 6.33 27.79
N ASN A 123 -0.31 7.39 28.46
CA ASN A 123 0.77 8.29 28.01
C ASN A 123 0.49 9.01 26.68
N GLY A 124 -0.78 9.07 26.24
CA GLY A 124 -1.15 9.70 24.97
C GLY A 124 -0.58 8.96 23.74
N GLN A 125 -0.22 7.69 23.90
CA GLN A 125 0.29 6.86 22.82
C GLN A 125 -0.78 6.61 21.77
N THR A 126 -0.36 6.47 20.52
CA THR A 126 -1.22 6.24 19.36
C THR A 126 -0.91 4.87 18.75
N SER A 127 -1.94 4.17 18.29
CA SER A 127 -1.78 2.99 17.42
C SER A 127 -2.58 3.18 16.13
N GLU A 128 -2.30 2.35 15.12
CA GLU A 128 -3.01 2.38 13.85
C GLU A 128 -3.89 1.14 13.71
N HIS A 129 -5.20 1.35 13.58
CA HIS A 129 -6.16 0.27 13.39
C HIS A 129 -5.88 -0.56 12.11
N CYS A 130 -5.19 0.02 11.12
CA CYS A 130 -4.81 -0.67 9.89
C CYS A 130 -3.50 -0.12 9.28
N GLY A 131 -3.54 0.76 8.27
CA GLY A 131 -2.35 1.24 7.57
C GLY A 131 -1.39 2.03 8.46
N GLU A 132 -0.18 1.51 8.65
CA GLU A 132 0.76 1.99 9.68
C GLU A 132 2.10 2.48 9.10
N LEU A 133 2.83 1.64 8.37
CA LEU A 133 4.24 1.92 8.07
C LEU A 133 4.42 2.68 6.74
N ILE A 134 5.38 3.62 6.71
CA ILE A 134 5.71 4.44 5.53
C ILE A 134 7.19 4.31 5.22
N ASP A 135 7.49 3.77 4.04
CA ASP A 135 8.87 3.64 3.56
C ASP A 135 9.47 4.96 3.09
N SER A 136 10.80 5.04 3.12
CA SER A 136 11.56 6.11 2.45
C SER A 136 11.25 6.21 0.95
N GLY A 137 10.79 5.12 0.33
CA GLY A 137 10.36 5.05 -1.07
C GLY A 137 8.98 5.66 -1.36
N HIS A 138 8.14 5.90 -0.35
CA HIS A 138 6.75 6.33 -0.48
C HIS A 138 6.61 7.82 -0.77
N LYS A 139 7.02 8.22 -1.98
CA LYS A 139 7.12 9.63 -2.41
C LYS A 139 5.78 10.37 -2.39
N THR A 140 4.68 9.71 -2.72
CA THR A 140 3.37 10.36 -2.78
C THR A 140 2.87 10.66 -1.37
N ILE A 141 2.89 9.68 -0.46
CA ILE A 141 2.49 9.87 0.94
C ILE A 141 3.39 10.89 1.64
N LEU A 142 4.72 10.75 1.52
CA LEU A 142 5.67 11.71 2.12
C LEU A 142 5.52 13.12 1.53
N GLY A 143 5.27 13.22 0.22
CA GLY A 143 5.00 14.49 -0.45
C GLY A 143 3.72 15.16 0.06
N LEU A 144 2.66 14.39 0.28
CA LEU A 144 1.41 14.88 0.84
C LEU A 144 1.57 15.27 2.32
N ALA A 145 2.25 14.47 3.13
CA ALA A 145 2.57 14.83 4.52
C ALA A 145 3.34 16.16 4.59
N SER A 146 4.35 16.34 3.73
CA SER A 146 5.09 17.60 3.60
C SER A 146 4.20 18.77 3.17
N ARG A 147 3.34 18.57 2.16
CA ARG A 147 2.37 19.59 1.69
C ARG A 147 1.49 20.11 2.82
N PHE A 148 1.01 19.21 3.68
CA PHE A 148 0.16 19.55 4.82
C PHE A 148 0.92 19.82 6.12
N LYS A 149 2.26 19.88 6.06
CA LYS A 149 3.14 20.15 7.21
C LYS A 149 2.91 19.17 8.37
N LEU A 150 2.62 17.92 8.03
CA LEU A 150 2.49 16.84 9.00
C LEU A 150 3.88 16.23 9.22
N PRO A 151 4.45 16.34 10.45
CA PRO A 151 5.78 15.82 10.73
C PRO A 151 5.77 14.29 10.69
N THR A 152 6.79 13.71 10.05
CA THR A 152 7.06 12.28 10.11
C THR A 152 8.09 11.97 11.19
N VAL A 153 7.92 10.86 11.89
CA VAL A 153 8.87 10.35 12.91
C VAL A 153 9.65 9.18 12.35
N ASP A 154 10.95 9.14 12.63
CA ASP A 154 11.87 8.07 12.20
C ASP A 154 11.85 6.94 13.23
N LEU A 155 11.19 5.84 12.90
CA LEU A 155 11.01 4.70 13.80
C LEU A 155 12.32 3.95 14.00
N LEU A 156 13.06 3.69 12.92
CA LEU A 156 14.36 3.02 12.97
C LEU A 156 15.36 3.85 13.79
N GLY A 157 15.34 5.17 13.62
CA GLY A 157 16.16 6.09 14.41
C GLY A 157 15.80 6.15 15.90
N ALA A 158 14.62 5.64 16.29
CA ALA A 158 14.14 5.61 17.66
C ALA A 158 14.27 4.25 18.35
N GLU A 159 14.76 3.24 17.64
CA GLU A 159 15.02 1.91 18.21
C GLU A 159 16.23 1.93 19.17
N PRO A 160 16.29 1.02 20.16
CA PRO A 160 17.46 0.89 21.01
C PRO A 160 18.73 0.61 20.19
N ILE A 161 19.87 1.15 20.63
CA ILE A 161 21.14 0.88 19.97
C ILE A 161 21.43 -0.63 20.03
N HIS A 162 21.79 -1.21 18.88
CA HIS A 162 22.06 -2.65 18.70
C HIS A 162 20.84 -3.57 18.88
N SER A 163 19.62 -3.03 18.88
CA SER A 163 18.45 -3.90 18.82
C SER A 163 18.33 -4.62 17.49
N THR A 164 17.75 -5.81 17.51
CA THR A 164 17.41 -6.59 16.32
C THR A 164 15.98 -7.10 16.42
N ASP A 165 15.46 -7.56 15.29
CA ASP A 165 14.28 -8.41 15.28
C ASP A 165 14.55 -9.69 16.09
N THR A 166 13.51 -10.24 16.71
CA THR A 166 13.61 -11.48 17.50
C THR A 166 12.87 -12.61 16.79
N ASN A 167 13.62 -13.50 16.14
CA ASN A 167 13.06 -14.71 15.54
C ASN A 167 13.12 -15.87 16.54
N TYR A 168 12.00 -16.59 16.70
CA TYR A 168 11.91 -17.73 17.62
C TYR A 168 11.11 -18.87 16.99
N PHE A 169 11.82 -19.91 16.56
CA PHE A 169 11.25 -21.05 15.85
C PHE A 169 11.68 -22.37 16.47
N PHE A 170 10.79 -23.36 16.46
CA PHE A 170 11.08 -24.69 16.98
C PHE A 170 11.61 -24.71 18.42
N GLY A 171 11.18 -23.73 19.24
CA GLY A 171 11.61 -23.61 20.64
C GLY A 171 12.99 -22.99 20.87
N HIS A 172 13.58 -22.33 19.87
CA HIS A 172 14.90 -21.71 19.99
C HIS A 172 14.95 -20.35 19.29
N TYR A 173 15.82 -19.46 19.77
CA TYR A 173 16.13 -18.20 19.10
C TYR A 173 16.92 -18.44 17.80
N TYR A 174 16.50 -17.77 16.74
CA TYR A 174 17.14 -17.79 15.43
C TYR A 174 17.72 -16.42 15.13
N THR A 175 19.03 -16.29 15.30
CA THR A 175 19.71 -14.99 15.22
C THR A 175 19.84 -14.48 13.78
N ASP A 176 19.95 -13.16 13.60
CA ASP A 176 20.18 -12.55 12.28
C ASP A 176 21.43 -13.10 11.58
N ALA A 177 22.47 -13.44 12.34
CA ALA A 177 23.67 -14.06 11.79
C ALA A 177 23.40 -15.45 11.20
N GLN A 178 22.53 -16.24 11.84
CA GLN A 178 22.09 -17.54 11.31
C GLN A 178 21.16 -17.35 10.12
N ALA A 179 20.22 -16.41 10.19
CA ALA A 179 19.33 -16.05 9.08
C ALA A 179 20.12 -15.64 7.83
N GLN A 180 21.10 -14.75 7.99
CA GLN A 180 21.99 -14.34 6.91
C GLN A 180 22.79 -15.53 6.34
N ALA A 181 23.32 -16.41 7.19
CA ALA A 181 24.09 -17.56 6.75
C ALA A 181 23.23 -18.53 5.90
N ASP A 182 22.02 -18.84 6.36
CA ASP A 182 21.08 -19.72 5.67
C ASP A 182 20.53 -19.08 4.37
N PHE A 183 20.34 -17.76 4.38
CA PHE A 183 19.82 -17.03 3.23
C PHE A 183 20.78 -17.07 2.03
N ASN A 184 22.09 -17.21 2.24
CA ASN A 184 23.06 -17.28 1.14
C ASN A 184 22.73 -18.39 0.12
N ALA A 185 22.23 -19.54 0.59
CA ALA A 185 21.81 -20.63 -0.29
C ALA A 185 20.47 -20.31 -1.00
N VAL A 186 19.56 -19.65 -0.30
CA VAL A 186 18.25 -19.23 -0.82
C VAL A 186 18.40 -18.13 -1.87
N TRP A 187 19.31 -17.19 -1.67
CA TRP A 187 19.55 -16.04 -2.55
C TRP A 187 19.87 -16.46 -4.00
N ASN A 188 20.65 -17.53 -4.19
CA ASN A 188 20.95 -18.01 -5.54
C ASN A 188 19.68 -18.46 -6.29
N ASN A 189 18.72 -19.07 -5.57
CA ASN A 189 17.44 -19.47 -6.15
C ASN A 189 16.54 -18.26 -6.43
N VAL A 190 16.47 -17.30 -5.50
CA VAL A 190 15.76 -16.02 -5.70
C VAL A 190 16.31 -15.30 -6.94
N LYS A 191 17.62 -15.11 -7.02
CA LYS A 191 18.29 -14.42 -8.13
C LYS A 191 18.01 -15.12 -9.47
N LYS A 192 18.05 -16.45 -9.50
CA LYS A 192 17.73 -17.22 -10.71
C LYS A 192 16.27 -17.02 -11.12
N ASP A 193 15.35 -17.18 -10.18
CA ASP A 193 13.92 -17.15 -10.47
C ASP A 193 13.44 -15.73 -10.84
N VAL A 194 13.91 -14.68 -10.15
CA VAL A 194 13.56 -13.29 -10.48
C VAL A 194 14.08 -12.87 -11.87
N ASN A 195 15.31 -13.26 -12.22
CA ASN A 195 15.89 -12.96 -13.53
C ASN A 195 15.17 -13.71 -14.67
N ALA A 196 14.76 -14.96 -14.42
CA ALA A 196 14.02 -15.75 -15.41
C ALA A 196 12.57 -15.25 -15.58
N ALA A 197 11.92 -14.85 -14.49
CA ALA A 197 10.57 -14.28 -14.51
C ALA A 197 10.54 -12.92 -15.24
N GLY A 198 11.57 -12.10 -15.03
CA GLY A 198 11.54 -10.68 -15.36
C GLY A 198 10.57 -9.91 -14.46
N TYR A 199 10.51 -8.59 -14.63
CA TYR A 199 9.57 -7.74 -13.90
C TYR A 199 8.97 -6.63 -14.79
N PRO A 200 7.68 -6.30 -14.60
CA PRO A 200 6.68 -7.08 -13.87
C PRO A 200 6.15 -8.24 -14.72
N THR A 201 5.84 -9.38 -14.10
CA THR A 201 4.88 -10.34 -14.67
C THR A 201 3.48 -9.75 -14.54
N THR A 202 2.71 -9.74 -15.61
CA THR A 202 1.33 -9.22 -15.69
C THR A 202 0.54 -10.05 -16.70
N TYR A 203 -0.77 -9.78 -16.81
CA TYR A 203 -1.64 -10.45 -17.78
C TYR A 203 -1.23 -10.21 -19.24
N THR A 204 -0.50 -9.13 -19.53
CA THR A 204 -0.01 -8.78 -20.88
C THR A 204 1.47 -8.98 -21.08
N GLN A 205 2.24 -9.15 -20.02
CA GLN A 205 3.71 -9.23 -20.07
C GLN A 205 4.19 -10.33 -19.13
N SER A 206 4.58 -11.47 -19.68
CA SER A 206 5.11 -12.58 -18.89
C SER A 206 6.10 -13.45 -19.69
N THR A 207 7.17 -13.90 -19.04
CA THR A 207 8.00 -14.99 -19.55
C THR A 207 7.36 -16.34 -19.21
N GLN A 208 7.87 -17.44 -19.77
CA GLN A 208 7.41 -18.77 -19.36
C GLN A 208 7.70 -19.03 -17.87
N ALA A 209 8.89 -18.67 -17.40
CA ALA A 209 9.24 -18.80 -15.99
C ALA A 209 8.34 -17.95 -15.08
N GLY A 210 7.98 -16.73 -15.50
CA GLY A 210 7.02 -15.90 -14.77
C GLY A 210 5.64 -16.56 -14.66
N ARG A 211 5.15 -17.21 -15.72
CA ARG A 211 3.91 -17.99 -15.69
C ARG A 211 4.00 -19.22 -14.78
N ASP A 212 5.11 -19.95 -14.84
CA ASP A 212 5.32 -21.15 -14.02
C ASP A 212 5.38 -20.79 -12.52
N LEU A 213 6.07 -19.69 -12.18
CA LEU A 213 6.15 -19.15 -10.82
C LEU A 213 4.80 -18.58 -10.37
N ASP A 214 4.03 -17.97 -11.26
CA ASP A 214 2.68 -17.51 -10.92
C ASP A 214 1.75 -18.68 -10.54
N HIS A 215 1.93 -19.83 -11.18
CA HIS A 215 1.18 -21.06 -10.89
C HIS A 215 1.83 -21.92 -9.79
N MET A 216 2.86 -21.41 -9.12
CA MET A 216 3.50 -22.02 -7.95
C MET A 216 3.12 -21.22 -6.71
N SER A 217 2.72 -21.88 -5.63
CA SER A 217 2.46 -21.18 -4.37
C SER A 217 3.76 -20.76 -3.68
N ILE A 218 3.72 -19.76 -2.80
CA ILE A 218 4.87 -19.44 -1.92
C ILE A 218 5.30 -20.68 -1.13
N TYR A 219 4.34 -21.44 -0.61
CA TYR A 219 4.60 -22.68 0.12
C TYR A 219 5.41 -23.68 -0.72
N ASP A 220 4.98 -23.94 -1.96
CA ASP A 220 5.67 -24.89 -2.85
C ASP A 220 7.04 -24.37 -3.31
N TRP A 221 7.18 -23.04 -3.41
CA TRP A 221 8.48 -22.42 -3.66
C TRP A 221 9.44 -22.68 -2.50
N ILE A 222 9.00 -22.50 -1.25
CA ILE A 222 9.82 -22.81 -0.05
C ILE A 222 10.20 -24.30 -0.03
N GLU A 223 9.24 -25.20 -0.29
CA GLU A 223 9.50 -26.65 -0.34
C GLU A 223 10.53 -27.04 -1.41
N SER A 224 10.61 -26.29 -2.50
CA SER A 224 11.46 -26.62 -3.64
C SER A 224 12.78 -25.85 -3.69
N ARG A 225 12.90 -24.69 -3.03
CA ARG A 225 14.06 -23.78 -3.13
C ARG A 225 14.79 -23.52 -1.82
N VAL A 226 14.20 -23.80 -0.67
CA VAL A 226 14.82 -23.50 0.63
C VAL A 226 15.42 -24.77 1.24
N PRO A 227 16.72 -24.79 1.58
CA PRO A 227 17.32 -25.91 2.30
C PRO A 227 16.58 -26.21 3.62
N GLY A 228 16.25 -27.49 3.83
CA GLY A 228 15.45 -27.93 4.98
C GLY A 228 13.97 -27.53 4.93
N ARG A 229 13.53 -26.78 3.91
CA ARG A 229 12.12 -26.46 3.63
C ARG A 229 11.41 -25.84 4.84
N HIS A 230 10.13 -26.11 5.07
CA HIS A 230 9.43 -25.63 6.27
C HIS A 230 9.93 -26.27 7.59
N ALA A 231 10.82 -27.25 7.54
CA ALA A 231 11.46 -27.82 8.73
C ALA A 231 12.75 -27.07 9.13
N SER A 232 13.20 -26.08 8.34
CA SER A 232 14.30 -25.20 8.72
C SER A 232 13.79 -23.86 9.27
N PRO A 233 14.56 -23.19 10.16
CA PRO A 233 14.21 -21.85 10.64
C PRO A 233 14.03 -20.83 9.51
N MET A 234 14.89 -20.86 8.48
CA MET A 234 14.75 -19.99 7.30
C MET A 234 13.44 -20.24 6.55
N GLY A 235 13.07 -21.49 6.27
CA GLY A 235 11.81 -21.78 5.58
C GLY A 235 10.60 -21.40 6.43
N ARG A 236 10.67 -21.59 7.75
CA ARG A 236 9.60 -21.18 8.66
C ARG A 236 9.48 -19.66 8.80
N LEU A 237 10.60 -18.94 8.84
CA LEU A 237 10.64 -17.48 8.85
C LEU A 237 9.98 -16.90 7.61
N LEU A 238 10.37 -17.40 6.42
CA LEU A 238 9.74 -16.97 5.16
C LEU A 238 8.25 -17.29 5.13
N ASP A 239 7.82 -18.48 5.56
CA ASP A 239 6.41 -18.84 5.60
C ASP A 239 5.59 -17.89 6.50
N VAL A 240 6.10 -17.56 7.69
CA VAL A 240 5.43 -16.66 8.63
C VAL A 240 5.41 -15.21 8.11
N ALA A 241 6.55 -14.70 7.65
CA ALA A 241 6.66 -13.32 7.18
C ALA A 241 5.83 -13.04 5.93
N TYR A 242 5.83 -13.96 4.96
CA TYR A 242 5.02 -13.77 3.74
C TYR A 242 3.54 -14.08 3.95
N ASN A 243 3.19 -14.81 5.00
CA ASN A 243 1.80 -14.94 5.42
C ASN A 243 1.26 -13.61 5.97
N ILE A 244 2.00 -12.95 6.87
CA ILE A 244 1.55 -11.68 7.46
C ILE A 244 1.59 -10.51 6.48
N GLU A 245 2.59 -10.46 5.60
CA GLU A 245 2.74 -9.39 4.58
C GLU A 245 1.51 -9.27 3.68
N TYR A 246 1.02 -10.41 3.18
CA TYR A 246 -0.15 -10.47 2.29
C TYR A 246 -1.44 -10.89 3.00
N GLY A 247 -1.36 -11.16 4.30
CA GLY A 247 -2.49 -11.51 5.15
C GLY A 247 -3.16 -12.85 4.89
N ASN A 248 -2.52 -13.81 4.21
CA ASN A 248 -3.14 -15.11 3.98
C ASN A 248 -2.11 -16.24 3.92
N VAL A 249 -2.57 -17.49 3.98
CA VAL A 249 -1.69 -18.67 3.93
C VAL A 249 -0.87 -18.71 2.63
N THR A 250 0.41 -19.05 2.75
CA THR A 250 1.38 -19.13 1.63
C THR A 250 1.01 -20.13 0.55
N LYS A 251 0.09 -21.06 0.83
CA LYS A 251 -0.48 -22.01 -0.13
C LYS A 251 -1.43 -21.37 -1.15
N GLU A 252 -2.01 -20.22 -0.83
CA GLU A 252 -2.94 -19.51 -1.73
C GLU A 252 -2.26 -18.40 -2.53
N GLN A 253 -1.05 -18.02 -2.15
CA GLN A 253 -0.32 -16.88 -2.71
C GLN A 253 0.61 -17.31 -3.83
N SER A 254 0.67 -16.53 -4.92
CA SER A 254 1.63 -16.72 -6.00
C SER A 254 3.07 -16.57 -5.50
N SER A 255 3.99 -17.43 -5.92
CA SER A 255 5.40 -17.37 -5.49
C SER A 255 6.10 -16.08 -5.93
N LEU A 256 5.58 -15.40 -6.95
CA LEU A 256 6.07 -14.10 -7.41
C LEU A 256 5.99 -13.02 -6.33
N ASN A 257 5.02 -13.10 -5.41
CA ASN A 257 4.91 -12.21 -4.26
C ASN A 257 6.19 -12.26 -3.39
N LEU A 258 6.71 -13.47 -3.14
CA LEU A 258 7.94 -13.67 -2.39
C LEU A 258 9.18 -13.27 -3.20
N ILE A 259 9.26 -13.72 -4.44
CA ILE A 259 10.47 -13.57 -5.26
C ILE A 259 10.72 -12.11 -5.62
N TYR A 260 9.67 -11.33 -5.88
CA TYR A 260 9.84 -9.90 -6.18
C TYR A 260 10.27 -9.09 -4.96
N LEU A 261 9.73 -9.37 -3.77
CA LEU A 261 10.20 -8.72 -2.55
C LEU A 261 11.65 -9.09 -2.24
N LEU A 262 12.01 -10.38 -2.19
CA LEU A 262 13.40 -10.77 -1.90
C LEU A 262 14.38 -10.33 -3.00
N GLY A 263 13.96 -10.41 -4.26
CA GLY A 263 14.82 -10.16 -5.42
C GLY A 263 15.16 -8.68 -5.63
N PHE A 264 14.24 -7.78 -5.31
CA PHE A 264 14.45 -6.33 -5.41
C PHE A 264 14.80 -5.73 -4.04
N SER A 265 16.00 -6.06 -3.56
CA SER A 265 16.56 -5.58 -2.29
C SER A 265 17.52 -4.40 -2.50
N SER A 266 17.58 -3.52 -1.48
CA SER A 266 18.55 -2.41 -1.43
C SER A 266 20.01 -2.87 -1.26
N ASN A 267 20.22 -4.09 -0.78
CA ASN A 267 21.53 -4.69 -0.54
C ASN A 267 21.55 -6.17 -0.97
N PRO A 268 21.58 -6.46 -2.28
CA PRO A 268 21.42 -7.81 -2.82
C PRO A 268 22.39 -8.84 -2.20
N GLY A 269 21.86 -9.99 -1.78
CA GLY A 269 22.61 -11.05 -1.11
C GLY A 269 22.71 -10.89 0.41
N ASN A 270 22.39 -9.72 0.96
CA ASN A 270 22.13 -9.56 2.39
C ASN A 270 20.65 -9.83 2.65
N PHE A 271 20.35 -10.54 3.73
CA PHE A 271 19.01 -10.93 4.07
C PHE A 271 18.23 -9.69 4.55
N GLN A 272 17.25 -9.30 3.75
CA GLN A 272 16.24 -8.29 4.08
C GLN A 272 14.90 -8.94 3.79
N ILE A 273 14.15 -9.29 4.84
CA ILE A 273 12.97 -10.16 4.73
C ILE A 273 11.88 -9.60 3.82
N PHE A 274 11.78 -8.26 3.73
CA PHE A 274 10.87 -7.53 2.82
C PHE A 274 11.61 -6.70 1.76
N GLY A 275 12.83 -7.09 1.40
CA GLY A 275 13.56 -6.48 0.29
C GLY A 275 13.95 -5.02 0.53
N ALA A 276 13.43 -4.13 -0.31
CA ALA A 276 13.71 -2.70 -0.26
C ALA A 276 12.83 -1.89 0.71
N SER A 277 11.81 -2.52 1.31
CA SER A 277 10.98 -1.85 2.31
C SER A 277 11.78 -1.61 3.59
N ASP A 278 11.71 -0.39 4.11
CA ASP A 278 12.40 0.03 5.33
C ASP A 278 11.43 0.44 6.46
N GLU A 279 10.12 0.51 6.18
CA GLU A 279 9.05 0.74 7.14
C GLU A 279 9.33 1.90 8.11
N ARG A 280 10.05 2.91 7.61
CA ARG A 280 10.84 3.80 8.46
C ARG A 280 10.03 4.84 9.20
N TYR A 281 8.89 5.26 8.66
CA TYR A 281 8.19 6.44 9.13
C TYR A 281 6.74 6.18 9.55
N HIS A 282 6.30 6.97 10.54
CA HIS A 282 4.89 7.30 10.81
C HIS A 282 4.66 8.80 10.68
N ILE A 283 3.41 9.23 10.56
CA ILE A 283 3.02 10.61 10.82
C ILE A 283 2.79 10.79 12.33
N ALA A 284 3.40 11.82 12.92
CA ALA A 284 3.30 12.06 14.35
C ALA A 284 1.84 12.33 14.78
N GLY A 285 1.38 11.58 15.77
CA GLY A 285 0.00 11.63 16.27
C GLY A 285 -1.02 10.92 15.37
N GLY A 286 -0.57 10.05 14.46
CA GLY A 286 -1.41 9.14 13.69
C GLY A 286 -1.45 9.46 12.20
N ASN A 287 -1.40 8.42 11.38
CA ASN A 287 -1.48 8.50 9.92
C ASN A 287 -2.82 9.04 9.44
N GLU A 288 -3.91 8.85 10.20
CA GLU A 288 -5.24 9.39 9.87
C GLU A 288 -5.25 10.93 9.73
N ARG A 289 -4.28 11.63 10.33
CA ARG A 289 -4.16 13.08 10.18
C ARG A 289 -3.98 13.51 8.73
N LEU A 290 -3.38 12.66 7.89
CA LEU A 290 -3.19 12.98 6.47
C LEU A 290 -4.50 13.03 5.67
N PRO A 291 -5.34 11.97 5.63
CA PRO A 291 -6.62 12.04 4.97
C PRO A 291 -7.53 13.12 5.58
N GLN A 292 -7.48 13.37 6.90
CA GLN A 292 -8.21 14.47 7.53
C GLN A 292 -7.74 15.84 7.02
N ALA A 293 -6.43 16.07 6.92
CA ALA A 293 -5.87 17.32 6.41
C ALA A 293 -6.23 17.56 4.93
N ILE A 294 -6.22 16.50 4.11
CA ILE A 294 -6.68 16.58 2.72
C ILE A 294 -8.16 16.96 2.68
N ALA A 295 -9.02 16.26 3.41
CA ALA A 295 -10.44 16.53 3.43
C ALA A 295 -10.77 17.97 3.87
N ALA A 296 -10.04 18.49 4.87
CA ALA A 296 -10.19 19.86 5.35
C ALA A 296 -9.75 20.94 4.32
N ALA A 297 -8.85 20.59 3.40
CA ALA A 297 -8.38 21.50 2.35
C ALA A 297 -9.24 21.47 1.07
N LEU A 298 -10.15 20.49 0.96
CA LEU A 298 -11.12 20.46 -0.13
C LEU A 298 -12.19 21.53 0.08
N THR A 299 -12.76 21.99 -1.03
CA THR A 299 -13.88 22.93 -1.03
C THR A 299 -15.01 22.38 -0.15
N LEU A 300 -15.61 23.24 0.66
CA LEU A 300 -16.68 22.84 1.58
C LEU A 300 -17.82 22.14 0.82
N GLY A 301 -18.23 20.97 1.30
CA GLY A 301 -19.27 20.15 0.66
C GLY A 301 -18.78 19.18 -0.41
N THR A 302 -17.47 19.17 -0.74
CA THR A 302 -16.87 18.17 -1.64
C THR A 302 -17.00 16.75 -1.09
N VAL A 303 -16.85 16.56 0.24
CA VAL A 303 -16.95 15.25 0.88
C VAL A 303 -18.34 15.06 1.50
N GLN A 304 -19.02 13.98 1.10
CA GLN A 304 -20.33 13.57 1.57
C GLN A 304 -20.19 12.25 2.34
N LEU A 305 -20.14 12.34 3.66
CA LEU A 305 -20.06 11.19 4.56
C LEU A 305 -21.41 10.47 4.66
N ASN A 306 -21.40 9.27 5.24
CA ASN A 306 -22.58 8.41 5.41
C ASN A 306 -23.39 8.25 4.11
N THR A 307 -22.70 8.17 2.97
CA THR A 307 -23.31 8.07 1.64
C THR A 307 -22.65 6.92 0.87
N ALA A 308 -23.25 5.75 0.93
CA ALA A 308 -22.74 4.53 0.33
C ALA A 308 -23.22 4.38 -1.13
N LEU A 309 -22.34 3.94 -2.03
CA LEU A 309 -22.75 3.43 -3.34
C LEU A 309 -23.44 2.07 -3.15
N THR A 310 -24.59 1.90 -3.79
CA THR A 310 -25.34 0.63 -3.79
C THR A 310 -25.64 0.12 -5.19
N GLY A 311 -25.24 0.84 -6.23
CA GLY A 311 -25.40 0.41 -7.62
C GLY A 311 -24.85 1.44 -8.60
N ILE A 312 -24.46 0.98 -9.78
CA ILE A 312 -23.91 1.80 -10.86
C ILE A 312 -24.44 1.27 -12.19
N LEU A 313 -24.91 2.18 -13.03
CA LEU A 313 -25.38 1.88 -14.39
C LEU A 313 -24.76 2.86 -15.37
N ARG A 314 -24.28 2.35 -16.50
CA ARG A 314 -23.79 3.16 -17.60
C ARG A 314 -24.93 3.50 -18.55
N ASN A 315 -25.17 4.80 -18.75
CA ASN A 315 -26.17 5.28 -19.70
C ASN A 315 -25.68 5.15 -21.15
N SER A 316 -26.59 5.25 -22.11
CA SER A 316 -26.27 5.17 -23.55
C SER A 316 -25.37 6.31 -24.04
N ASP A 317 -25.44 7.48 -23.41
CA ASP A 317 -24.57 8.64 -23.66
C ASP A 317 -23.18 8.52 -22.99
N GLY A 318 -22.94 7.42 -22.27
CA GLY A 318 -21.69 7.14 -21.57
C GLY A 318 -21.56 7.78 -20.18
N THR A 319 -22.53 8.58 -19.74
CA THR A 319 -22.63 9.03 -18.34
C THR A 319 -22.99 7.86 -17.42
N TYR A 320 -22.87 8.06 -16.11
CA TYR A 320 -23.18 7.04 -15.11
C TYR A 320 -24.33 7.48 -14.20
N ASN A 321 -25.29 6.59 -13.99
CA ASN A 321 -26.27 6.70 -12.94
C ASN A 321 -25.79 5.94 -11.70
N LEU A 322 -25.58 6.64 -10.60
CA LEU A 322 -25.16 6.10 -9.32
C LEU A 322 -26.36 6.00 -8.37
N SER A 323 -26.59 4.80 -7.84
CA SER A 323 -27.50 4.59 -6.71
C SER A 323 -26.74 4.81 -5.42
N LEU A 324 -27.16 5.80 -4.64
CA LEU A 324 -26.51 6.22 -3.40
C LEU A 324 -27.49 6.08 -2.23
N LYS A 325 -26.99 5.63 -1.08
CA LYS A 325 -27.78 5.48 0.14
C LYS A 325 -27.16 6.28 1.28
N SER A 326 -27.94 7.17 1.89
CA SER A 326 -27.58 7.87 3.12
C SER A 326 -28.63 7.62 4.20
N GLY A 327 -28.26 6.88 5.24
CA GLY A 327 -29.21 6.36 6.23
C GLY A 327 -30.32 5.53 5.55
N ASN A 328 -31.57 5.97 5.68
CA ASN A 328 -32.73 5.34 5.05
C ASN A 328 -33.12 5.97 3.70
N THR A 329 -32.40 7.00 3.25
CA THR A 329 -32.68 7.70 2.01
C THR A 329 -31.86 7.10 0.88
N ALA A 330 -32.55 6.54 -0.13
CA ALA A 330 -31.94 6.17 -1.40
C ALA A 330 -32.12 7.31 -2.41
N THR A 331 -31.05 7.64 -3.12
CA THR A 331 -31.03 8.68 -4.16
C THR A 331 -30.32 8.16 -5.40
N SER A 332 -30.64 8.74 -6.55
CA SER A 332 -29.95 8.47 -7.81
C SER A 332 -29.26 9.76 -8.26
N LYS A 333 -28.01 9.64 -8.73
CA LYS A 333 -27.22 10.77 -9.22
C LYS A 333 -26.61 10.42 -10.58
N VAL A 334 -26.96 11.19 -11.59
CA VAL A 334 -26.28 11.12 -12.90
C VAL A 334 -25.03 11.97 -12.86
N VAL A 335 -23.91 11.39 -13.28
CA VAL A 335 -22.58 12.02 -13.33
C VAL A 335 -21.89 11.73 -14.66
N ASP A 336 -21.04 12.64 -15.11
CA ASP A 336 -20.24 12.45 -16.34
C ASP A 336 -19.20 11.34 -16.13
N ARG A 337 -18.45 11.41 -15.02
CA ARG A 337 -17.34 10.50 -14.73
C ARG A 337 -17.39 9.97 -13.30
N VAL A 338 -16.80 8.79 -13.12
CA VAL A 338 -16.67 8.11 -11.83
C VAL A 338 -15.21 7.76 -11.60
N ILE A 339 -14.69 8.01 -10.40
CA ILE A 339 -13.48 7.36 -9.90
C ILE A 339 -13.92 6.38 -8.81
N MET A 340 -13.80 5.09 -9.10
CA MET A 340 -14.06 4.01 -8.15
C MET A 340 -12.82 3.83 -7.27
N ALA A 341 -12.86 4.30 -6.03
CA ALA A 341 -11.75 4.27 -5.08
C ALA A 341 -12.04 3.42 -3.83
N ILE A 342 -13.05 2.55 -3.90
CA ILE A 342 -13.36 1.52 -2.89
C ILE A 342 -12.66 0.19 -3.23
N PRO A 343 -12.38 -0.67 -2.24
CA PRO A 343 -11.81 -1.99 -2.47
C PRO A 343 -12.70 -2.89 -3.35
N PHE A 344 -12.08 -3.79 -4.11
CA PHE A 344 -12.81 -4.83 -4.87
C PHE A 344 -13.51 -5.84 -3.98
N SER A 345 -13.08 -6.02 -2.73
CA SER A 345 -13.79 -6.81 -1.72
C SER A 345 -15.17 -6.22 -1.41
N ILE A 346 -15.34 -4.89 -1.49
CA ILE A 346 -16.63 -4.20 -1.35
C ILE A 346 -17.38 -4.11 -2.66
N LEU A 347 -16.70 -3.76 -3.76
CA LEU A 347 -17.37 -3.59 -5.04
C LEU A 347 -18.05 -4.90 -5.51
N ARG A 348 -17.46 -6.07 -5.20
CA ARG A 348 -18.06 -7.37 -5.51
C ARG A 348 -19.29 -7.73 -4.66
N THR A 349 -19.57 -7.01 -3.57
CA THR A 349 -20.84 -7.15 -2.81
C THR A 349 -21.93 -6.23 -3.35
N ILE A 350 -21.57 -5.23 -4.15
CA ILE A 350 -22.50 -4.32 -4.83
C ILE A 350 -22.88 -4.88 -6.21
N LEU A 351 -21.90 -5.43 -6.94
CA LEU A 351 -22.09 -6.06 -8.25
C LEU A 351 -22.07 -7.57 -8.10
N THR A 352 -23.27 -8.17 -8.00
CA THR A 352 -23.47 -9.55 -7.56
C THR A 352 -23.81 -10.52 -8.67
N SER A 353 -24.13 -10.02 -9.87
CA SER A 353 -24.50 -10.81 -11.04
C SER A 353 -23.79 -10.32 -12.31
N ASP A 354 -23.67 -11.18 -13.32
CA ASP A 354 -23.15 -10.81 -14.64
C ASP A 354 -23.92 -9.61 -15.23
N LEU A 355 -25.22 -9.52 -14.96
CA LEU A 355 -26.05 -8.40 -15.39
C LEU A 355 -25.63 -7.07 -14.74
N ASP A 356 -25.22 -7.08 -13.47
CA ASP A 356 -24.73 -5.87 -12.78
C ASP A 356 -23.45 -5.35 -13.44
N TYR A 357 -22.51 -6.23 -13.78
CA TYR A 357 -21.28 -5.84 -14.50
C TYR A 357 -21.55 -5.35 -15.92
N GLN A 358 -22.45 -6.03 -16.64
CA GLN A 358 -22.85 -5.64 -17.99
C GLN A 358 -23.55 -4.27 -18.01
N THR A 359 -24.46 -4.02 -17.07
CA THR A 359 -25.17 -2.73 -16.94
C THR A 359 -24.25 -1.60 -16.47
N ALA A 360 -23.23 -1.90 -15.67
CA ALA A 360 -22.14 -0.97 -15.36
C ALA A 360 -21.20 -0.72 -16.56
N GLY A 361 -21.29 -1.51 -17.63
CA GLY A 361 -20.42 -1.40 -18.81
C GLY A 361 -19.00 -1.92 -18.57
N PHE A 362 -18.82 -2.86 -17.64
CA PHE A 362 -17.53 -3.43 -17.29
C PHE A 362 -17.23 -4.65 -18.16
N THR A 363 -15.98 -4.80 -18.59
CA THR A 363 -15.55 -5.95 -19.40
C THR A 363 -15.53 -7.24 -18.57
N PRO A 364 -15.60 -8.42 -19.21
CA PRO A 364 -15.46 -9.69 -18.51
C PRO A 364 -14.16 -9.79 -17.69
N LEU A 365 -13.04 -9.26 -18.21
CA LEU A 365 -11.77 -9.27 -17.47
C LEU A 365 -11.82 -8.36 -16.22
N LYS A 366 -12.56 -7.24 -16.28
CA LYS A 366 -12.77 -6.37 -15.11
C LYS A 366 -13.63 -7.10 -14.07
N GLN A 367 -14.69 -7.77 -14.52
CA GLN A 367 -15.51 -8.59 -13.64
C GLN A 367 -14.69 -9.69 -12.96
N THR A 368 -13.82 -10.39 -13.69
CA THR A 368 -12.90 -11.39 -13.13
C THR A 368 -12.00 -10.76 -12.06
N ALA A 369 -11.35 -9.64 -12.36
CA ALA A 369 -10.49 -8.95 -11.39
C ALA A 369 -11.26 -8.52 -10.13
N ILE A 370 -12.45 -7.91 -10.30
CA ILE A 370 -13.29 -7.46 -9.17
C ILE A 370 -13.74 -8.64 -8.33
N SER A 371 -14.19 -9.74 -8.93
CA SER A 371 -14.76 -10.88 -8.20
C SER A 371 -13.71 -11.82 -7.59
N GLN A 372 -12.49 -11.88 -8.15
CA GLN A 372 -11.51 -12.91 -7.78
C GLN A 372 -10.27 -12.40 -7.06
N LEU A 373 -9.91 -11.11 -7.15
CA LEU A 373 -8.70 -10.57 -6.50
C LEU A 373 -8.65 -10.95 -5.02
N GLY A 374 -7.48 -11.43 -4.58
CA GLY A 374 -7.22 -11.82 -3.20
C GLY A 374 -7.24 -10.63 -2.25
N TYR A 375 -7.76 -10.86 -1.05
CA TYR A 375 -7.71 -9.94 0.07
C TYR A 375 -7.25 -10.70 1.31
N GLY A 376 -6.27 -10.12 2.00
CA GLY A 376 -5.75 -10.64 3.24
C GLY A 376 -6.81 -10.65 4.34
N LYS A 377 -6.63 -11.59 5.26
CA LYS A 377 -7.41 -11.82 6.47
C LYS A 377 -6.57 -11.38 7.67
N ASN A 378 -5.97 -10.18 7.61
CA ASN A 378 -5.15 -9.73 8.72
C ASN A 378 -5.99 -9.37 9.95
N ALA A 379 -5.36 -9.44 11.12
CA ALA A 379 -5.86 -8.85 12.34
C ALA A 379 -4.71 -8.22 13.13
N LYS A 380 -5.01 -7.13 13.84
CA LYS A 380 -4.11 -6.47 14.79
C LYS A 380 -4.70 -6.56 16.18
N LEU A 381 -4.01 -7.24 17.08
CA LEU A 381 -4.33 -7.24 18.50
C LEU A 381 -3.25 -6.45 19.24
N HIS A 382 -3.58 -5.23 19.65
CA HIS A 382 -2.64 -4.37 20.37
C HIS A 382 -2.74 -4.63 21.87
N LEU A 383 -1.61 -4.79 22.55
CA LEU A 383 -1.52 -4.87 24.02
C LEU A 383 -0.57 -3.79 24.53
N GLN A 384 -0.95 -3.14 25.64
CA GLN A 384 -0.07 -2.19 26.33
C GLN A 384 0.62 -2.83 27.53
N PHE A 385 1.92 -2.56 27.63
CA PHE A 385 2.78 -3.03 28.70
C PHE A 385 3.30 -1.84 29.51
N ASP A 386 3.57 -2.06 30.80
CA ASP A 386 4.09 -1.03 31.71
C ASP A 386 5.48 -0.51 31.30
N THR A 387 6.24 -1.37 30.62
CA THR A 387 7.55 -1.07 30.04
C THR A 387 7.69 -1.68 28.65
N ARG A 388 8.60 -1.14 27.83
CA ARG A 388 9.08 -1.79 26.59
C ARG A 388 10.04 -2.94 26.94
N TYR A 389 9.52 -3.99 27.57
CA TYR A 389 10.32 -5.07 28.14
C TYR A 389 11.23 -5.75 27.11
N TRP A 390 10.79 -5.85 25.85
CA TRP A 390 11.58 -6.37 24.72
C TRP A 390 12.90 -5.62 24.47
N ASN A 391 12.99 -4.33 24.86
CA ASN A 391 14.22 -3.54 24.77
C ASN A 391 15.23 -3.89 25.87
N SER A 392 14.83 -4.65 26.89
CA SER A 392 15.74 -5.08 27.96
C SER A 392 16.61 -6.25 27.49
N PRO A 393 17.88 -6.33 27.93
CA PRO A 393 18.73 -7.47 27.61
C PRO A 393 18.12 -8.79 28.13
N GLY A 394 18.08 -9.81 27.26
CA GLY A 394 17.64 -11.15 27.61
C GLY A 394 18.27 -12.23 26.73
N PRO A 395 17.79 -13.48 26.80
CA PRO A 395 18.20 -14.55 25.87
C PRO A 395 17.98 -14.22 24.39
N TRP A 396 17.07 -13.28 24.09
CA TRP A 396 16.83 -12.71 22.76
C TRP A 396 17.82 -11.61 22.35
N GLY A 397 18.78 -11.24 23.21
CA GLY A 397 19.62 -10.06 23.00
C GLY A 397 18.90 -8.77 23.43
N ILE A 398 18.96 -7.75 22.58
CA ILE A 398 18.18 -6.51 22.72
C ILE A 398 17.16 -6.51 21.59
N GLY A 399 15.86 -6.58 21.91
CA GLY A 399 14.80 -6.56 20.90
C GLY A 399 14.37 -5.13 20.56
N ASN A 400 13.79 -4.95 19.37
CA ASN A 400 13.07 -3.73 18.95
C ASN A 400 11.54 -3.89 19.03
N GLY A 401 11.06 -5.05 19.51
CA GLY A 401 9.64 -5.43 19.57
C GLY A 401 9.16 -6.15 18.32
N SER A 402 9.94 -6.14 17.24
CA SER A 402 9.65 -6.96 16.07
C SER A 402 9.97 -8.42 16.35
N THR A 403 9.01 -9.31 16.13
CA THR A 403 9.22 -10.75 16.30
C THR A 403 8.63 -11.56 15.17
N TYR A 404 9.19 -12.74 14.95
CA TYR A 404 8.60 -13.78 14.10
C TYR A 404 8.65 -15.11 14.83
N SER A 405 7.51 -15.80 14.93
CA SER A 405 7.43 -17.03 15.73
C SER A 405 6.44 -18.06 15.20
N ASP A 406 6.56 -19.29 15.69
CA ASP A 406 5.65 -20.42 15.46
C ASP A 406 4.98 -20.93 16.75
N THR A 407 5.03 -20.15 17.83
CA THR A 407 4.47 -20.46 19.16
C THR A 407 2.94 -20.34 19.25
N GLY A 408 2.28 -19.95 18.15
CA GLY A 408 0.83 -19.83 18.04
C GLY A 408 0.34 -18.44 17.61
N TYR A 409 1.25 -17.46 17.57
CA TYR A 409 1.12 -16.20 16.85
C TYR A 409 2.12 -16.17 15.68
N GLN A 410 2.16 -15.08 14.92
CA GLN A 410 3.02 -14.97 13.72
C GLN A 410 4.05 -13.85 13.84
N ASN A 411 3.60 -12.61 13.99
CA ASN A 411 4.49 -11.44 13.98
C ASN A 411 4.07 -10.40 15.02
N THR A 412 5.05 -9.64 15.49
CA THR A 412 4.80 -8.44 16.29
C THR A 412 5.68 -7.29 15.83
N TRP A 413 5.37 -6.07 16.28
CA TRP A 413 6.31 -4.94 16.36
C TRP A 413 5.94 -3.99 17.49
N ASP A 414 6.88 -3.14 17.90
CA ASP A 414 6.61 -2.02 18.82
C ASP A 414 5.96 -0.85 18.06
N VAL A 415 4.70 -0.61 18.38
CA VAL A 415 3.88 0.47 17.80
C VAL A 415 4.27 1.85 18.37
N THR A 416 4.92 1.86 19.52
CA THR A 416 5.33 3.07 20.26
C THR A 416 6.77 3.49 20.00
N ARG A 417 7.42 2.95 18.95
CA ARG A 417 8.67 3.50 18.43
C ARG A 417 8.50 4.99 18.16
N ALA A 418 9.48 5.79 18.59
CA ALA A 418 9.46 7.26 18.53
C ALA A 418 8.29 7.95 19.29
N GLN A 419 7.58 7.25 20.17
CA GLN A 419 6.55 7.85 21.04
C GLN A 419 7.02 7.97 22.49
N ASP A 420 6.64 9.06 23.15
CA ASP A 420 6.98 9.29 24.56
C ASP A 420 6.28 8.30 25.52
N GLY A 421 6.71 8.33 26.78
CA GLY A 421 6.16 7.49 27.86
C GLY A 421 6.95 6.22 28.10
N THR A 422 6.83 5.67 29.32
CA THR A 422 7.53 4.43 29.72
C THR A 422 6.83 3.17 29.20
N THR A 423 5.52 3.24 28.99
CA THR A 423 4.72 2.13 28.45
C THR A 423 5.11 1.79 27.02
N GLY A 424 4.91 0.53 26.64
CA GLY A 424 5.10 0.07 25.27
C GLY A 424 3.82 -0.54 24.71
N LEU A 425 3.57 -0.40 23.41
CA LEU A 425 2.53 -1.15 22.71
C LEU A 425 3.18 -2.20 21.82
N LEU A 426 2.80 -3.45 22.02
CA LEU A 426 3.12 -4.52 21.10
C LEU A 426 1.84 -4.88 20.33
N VAL A 427 1.93 -4.95 19.02
CA VAL A 427 0.86 -5.53 18.21
C VAL A 427 1.18 -7.00 17.95
N ASP A 428 0.21 -7.88 18.18
CA ASP A 428 0.16 -9.21 17.55
C ASP A 428 -0.50 -9.04 16.18
N TYR A 429 0.33 -9.10 15.14
CA TYR A 429 -0.10 -8.99 13.76
C TYR A 429 -0.15 -10.38 13.14
N THR A 430 -1.35 -10.73 12.70
CA THR A 430 -1.63 -12.06 12.17
C THR A 430 -2.17 -11.97 10.75
N GLY A 431 -1.88 -12.99 9.96
CA GLY A 431 -2.43 -13.26 8.64
C GLY A 431 -3.22 -14.59 8.65
N GLY A 432 -3.80 -14.97 7.52
CA GLY A 432 -4.63 -16.17 7.42
C GLY A 432 -3.94 -17.44 7.95
N GLY A 433 -4.74 -18.36 8.52
CA GLY A 433 -4.24 -19.64 9.05
C GLY A 433 -4.10 -19.70 10.57
N VAL A 434 -4.31 -18.59 11.28
CA VAL A 434 -4.46 -18.57 12.74
C VAL A 434 -5.87 -18.14 13.18
N PRO A 435 -6.32 -18.50 14.40
CA PRO A 435 -7.69 -18.20 14.84
C PRO A 435 -8.07 -16.71 14.82
N LEU A 436 -7.14 -15.82 15.18
CA LEU A 436 -7.38 -14.38 15.23
C LEU A 436 -7.71 -13.78 13.86
N ALA A 437 -6.91 -14.12 12.84
CA ALA A 437 -7.10 -13.74 11.45
C ALA A 437 -8.42 -14.24 10.82
N SER A 438 -9.01 -15.30 11.37
CA SER A 438 -10.31 -15.85 10.91
C SER A 438 -11.47 -15.47 11.84
N PHE A 439 -11.28 -14.51 12.75
CA PHE A 439 -12.31 -14.10 13.68
C PHE A 439 -13.48 -13.43 12.95
N GLY A 440 -14.68 -13.98 13.12
CA GLY A 440 -15.93 -13.45 12.56
C GLY A 440 -16.87 -12.83 13.58
N GLY A 441 -16.40 -12.57 14.81
CA GLY A 441 -17.20 -11.94 15.86
C GLY A 441 -17.03 -10.42 15.90
N ASP A 442 -17.61 -9.79 16.92
CA ASP A 442 -17.46 -8.35 17.18
C ASP A 442 -16.08 -8.05 17.79
N PRO A 443 -15.19 -7.32 17.08
CA PRO A 443 -13.84 -7.02 17.57
C PRO A 443 -13.83 -6.00 18.71
N THR A 444 -14.94 -5.30 18.97
CA THR A 444 -15.08 -4.35 20.08
C THR A 444 -15.53 -5.02 21.39
N ASN A 445 -15.89 -6.31 21.34
CA ASN A 445 -16.33 -7.04 22.53
C ASN A 445 -15.16 -7.29 23.49
N ALA A 446 -15.15 -6.58 24.62
CA ALA A 446 -14.08 -6.64 25.61
C ALA A 446 -13.75 -8.07 26.11
N ALA A 447 -14.74 -8.97 26.21
CA ALA A 447 -14.49 -10.35 26.64
C ALA A 447 -13.73 -11.15 25.56
N GLN A 448 -14.02 -10.91 24.29
CA GLN A 448 -13.30 -11.53 23.18
C GLN A 448 -11.88 -10.96 23.04
N VAL A 449 -11.73 -9.64 23.15
CA VAL A 449 -10.40 -8.99 23.16
C VAL A 449 -9.54 -9.54 24.29
N ALA A 450 -10.08 -9.61 25.52
CA ALA A 450 -9.36 -10.16 26.66
C ALA A 450 -9.01 -11.65 26.50
N LYS A 451 -9.85 -12.43 25.82
CA LYS A 451 -9.56 -13.84 25.50
C LYS A 451 -8.38 -13.97 24.54
N PHE A 452 -8.37 -13.19 23.46
CA PHE A 452 -7.25 -13.20 22.51
C PHE A 452 -5.98 -12.64 23.14
N ALA A 453 -6.05 -11.57 23.93
CA ALA A 453 -4.91 -11.04 24.67
C ALA A 453 -4.28 -12.10 25.58
N LYS A 454 -5.07 -12.83 26.37
CA LYS A 454 -4.55 -13.91 27.22
C LYS A 454 -3.92 -15.06 26.43
N ALA A 455 -4.51 -15.42 25.29
CA ALA A 455 -3.95 -16.42 24.39
C ALA A 455 -2.59 -15.97 23.86
N PHE A 456 -2.52 -14.74 23.30
CA PHE A 456 -1.28 -14.16 22.80
C PHE A 456 -0.20 -14.06 23.87
N LEU A 457 -0.53 -13.59 25.08
CA LEU A 457 0.43 -13.54 26.20
C LEU A 457 1.05 -14.91 26.51
N SER A 458 0.26 -15.98 26.41
CA SER A 458 0.76 -17.35 26.62
C SER A 458 1.68 -17.81 25.48
N GLN A 459 1.46 -17.31 24.27
CA GLN A 459 2.24 -17.65 23.06
C GLN A 459 3.53 -16.83 22.97
N ILE A 460 3.55 -15.58 23.43
CA ILE A 460 4.76 -14.74 23.43
C ILE A 460 5.65 -14.93 24.66
N GLU A 461 5.12 -15.48 25.77
CA GLU A 461 5.91 -15.77 26.98
C GLU A 461 7.19 -16.59 26.73
N PRO A 462 7.22 -17.62 25.84
CA PRO A 462 8.46 -18.31 25.49
C PRO A 462 9.47 -17.44 24.72
N VAL A 463 8.99 -16.44 23.98
CA VAL A 463 9.83 -15.53 23.18
C VAL A 463 10.45 -14.45 24.08
N PHE A 464 9.64 -13.87 24.97
CA PHE A 464 10.07 -12.91 25.99
C PHE A 464 9.67 -13.39 27.40
N PRO A 465 10.42 -14.31 28.04
CA PRO A 465 10.11 -14.79 29.38
C PRO A 465 9.89 -13.67 30.40
N GLY A 466 8.73 -13.67 31.07
CA GLY A 466 8.31 -12.66 32.03
C GLY A 466 7.46 -11.52 31.46
N ILE A 467 7.26 -11.45 30.14
CA ILE A 467 6.49 -10.38 29.50
C ILE A 467 5.03 -10.34 29.94
N THR A 468 4.41 -11.49 30.26
CA THR A 468 3.02 -11.54 30.73
C THR A 468 2.79 -10.70 31.98
N ARG A 469 3.79 -10.63 32.88
CA ARG A 469 3.70 -9.82 34.10
C ARG A 469 3.80 -8.31 33.84
N GLN A 470 4.23 -7.91 32.63
CA GLN A 470 4.37 -6.53 32.22
C GLN A 470 3.08 -5.98 31.58
N TRP A 471 2.11 -6.85 31.24
CA TRP A 471 0.86 -6.42 30.62
C TRP A 471 -0.02 -5.68 31.63
N ASN A 472 -0.46 -4.47 31.27
CA ASN A 472 -1.23 -3.60 32.16
C ASN A 472 -2.76 -3.79 32.04
N GLY A 473 -3.19 -4.80 31.29
CA GLY A 473 -4.60 -5.14 31.10
C GLY A 473 -5.28 -4.44 29.93
N ARG A 474 -4.61 -3.51 29.23
CA ARG A 474 -5.19 -2.82 28.06
C ARG A 474 -4.93 -3.61 26.79
N ALA A 475 -5.98 -3.75 25.99
CA ALA A 475 -5.89 -4.31 24.65
C ALA A 475 -7.01 -3.77 23.74
N THR A 476 -6.72 -3.68 22.45
CA THR A 476 -7.69 -3.41 21.38
C THR A 476 -7.51 -4.45 20.27
N LEU A 477 -8.56 -4.69 19.50
CA LEU A 477 -8.55 -5.66 18.42
C LEU A 477 -9.16 -5.03 17.17
N ASP A 478 -8.42 -5.14 16.07
CA ASP A 478 -8.83 -4.70 14.75
C ASP A 478 -8.84 -5.88 13.79
N VAL A 479 -10.00 -6.13 13.18
CA VAL A 479 -10.19 -7.22 12.22
C VAL A 479 -10.86 -6.67 10.96
N PRO A 480 -10.08 -6.13 10.00
CA PRO A 480 -10.60 -5.56 8.75
C PRO A 480 -11.50 -6.50 7.96
N LEU A 481 -11.36 -7.82 8.12
CA LEU A 481 -12.26 -8.82 7.53
C LEU A 481 -13.72 -8.67 7.98
N THR A 482 -13.95 -8.19 9.21
CA THR A 482 -15.28 -7.99 9.79
C THR A 482 -15.86 -6.60 9.57
N ASP A 483 -15.04 -5.64 9.09
CA ASP A 483 -15.50 -4.30 8.78
C ASP A 483 -16.32 -4.31 7.47
N PRO A 484 -17.59 -3.87 7.49
CA PRO A 484 -18.49 -3.92 6.33
C PRO A 484 -18.06 -3.02 5.17
N PHE A 485 -17.10 -2.11 5.38
CA PHE A 485 -16.54 -1.21 4.38
C PHE A 485 -15.11 -1.59 3.94
N LEU A 486 -14.52 -2.65 4.52
CA LEU A 486 -13.21 -3.17 4.12
C LEU A 486 -13.28 -4.63 3.61
N LEU A 487 -13.93 -5.52 4.36
CA LEU A 487 -14.02 -6.96 4.10
C LEU A 487 -12.66 -7.62 3.78
N GLY A 488 -11.62 -7.17 4.48
CA GLY A 488 -10.25 -7.66 4.35
C GLY A 488 -9.22 -6.56 4.21
N SER A 489 -7.96 -6.93 4.42
CA SER A 489 -6.80 -6.06 4.22
C SER A 489 -5.57 -6.95 4.03
N TYR A 490 -4.64 -6.65 3.13
CA TYR A 490 -4.79 -5.78 1.94
C TYR A 490 -4.98 -6.63 0.68
N SER A 491 -4.96 -6.04 -0.51
CA SER A 491 -5.06 -6.84 -1.72
C SER A 491 -3.76 -7.59 -1.99
N TYR A 492 -3.87 -8.79 -2.58
CA TYR A 492 -2.73 -9.58 -3.02
C TYR A 492 -3.12 -10.47 -4.20
N TRP A 493 -2.15 -10.87 -5.02
CA TRP A 493 -2.37 -11.84 -6.10
C TRP A 493 -2.23 -13.28 -5.60
N LYS A 494 -3.29 -14.06 -5.81
CA LYS A 494 -3.29 -15.52 -5.60
C LYS A 494 -2.52 -16.22 -6.70
N VAL A 495 -2.25 -17.51 -6.49
CA VAL A 495 -1.72 -18.40 -7.54
C VAL A 495 -2.50 -18.22 -8.85
N GLY A 496 -1.79 -17.90 -9.93
CA GLY A 496 -2.31 -17.68 -11.28
C GLY A 496 -2.83 -16.27 -11.57
N GLN A 497 -2.94 -15.38 -10.58
CA GLN A 497 -3.59 -14.08 -10.78
C GLN A 497 -2.70 -13.03 -11.44
N TYR A 498 -1.36 -13.16 -11.35
CA TYR A 498 -0.47 -12.25 -12.09
C TYR A 498 -0.73 -12.32 -13.59
N THR A 499 -0.85 -13.54 -14.10
CA THR A 499 -1.01 -13.82 -15.53
C THR A 499 -2.47 -13.81 -15.96
N GLN A 500 -3.41 -13.94 -15.02
CA GLN A 500 -4.85 -13.82 -15.28
C GLN A 500 -5.28 -12.37 -15.49
N PHE A 501 -4.89 -11.44 -14.59
CA PHE A 501 -5.38 -10.05 -14.67
C PHE A 501 -4.48 -8.97 -14.03
N ALA A 502 -3.36 -9.28 -13.38
CA ALA A 502 -2.56 -8.24 -12.71
C ALA A 502 -2.13 -7.12 -13.66
N GLY A 503 -2.39 -5.88 -13.26
CA GLY A 503 -2.23 -4.67 -14.05
C GLY A 503 -3.54 -4.20 -14.71
N TYR A 504 -4.58 -5.05 -14.80
CA TYR A 504 -5.89 -4.69 -15.33
C TYR A 504 -6.80 -4.01 -14.29
N GLU A 505 -6.49 -4.12 -13.00
CA GLU A 505 -7.24 -3.53 -11.88
C GLU A 505 -7.43 -2.02 -12.05
N LYS A 506 -6.38 -1.31 -12.49
CA LYS A 506 -6.39 0.15 -12.74
C LYS A 506 -7.10 0.60 -14.02
N VAL A 507 -7.38 -0.33 -14.94
CA VAL A 507 -7.88 0.02 -16.29
C VAL A 507 -9.31 0.56 -16.21
N ARG A 508 -9.50 1.79 -16.68
CA ARG A 508 -10.80 2.46 -16.82
C ARG A 508 -11.78 1.66 -17.70
N GLN A 509 -13.09 1.84 -17.50
CA GLN A 509 -14.14 1.06 -18.16
C GLN A 509 -15.12 1.91 -18.98
N PRO A 510 -15.39 1.52 -20.24
CA PRO A 510 -14.61 0.56 -21.05
C PRO A 510 -13.14 1.03 -21.27
N PRO A 511 -12.20 0.15 -21.67
CA PRO A 511 -10.80 0.52 -21.85
C PRO A 511 -10.59 1.71 -22.81
N VAL A 512 -9.55 2.50 -22.56
CA VAL A 512 -9.10 3.67 -23.34
C VAL A 512 -10.03 4.89 -23.27
N THR A 513 -11.33 4.73 -23.53
CA THR A 513 -12.28 5.87 -23.67
C THR A 513 -13.33 5.95 -22.57
N GLY A 514 -13.31 5.00 -21.63
CA GLY A 514 -14.29 4.91 -20.57
C GLY A 514 -14.24 6.04 -19.55
N LYS A 515 -15.42 6.41 -19.04
CA LYS A 515 -15.62 7.46 -18.03
C LYS A 515 -15.66 6.92 -16.58
N CYS A 516 -15.50 5.60 -16.37
CA CYS A 516 -15.33 5.01 -15.03
C CYS A 516 -13.87 4.60 -14.82
N HIS A 517 -13.17 5.36 -13.99
CA HIS A 517 -11.77 5.17 -13.61
C HIS A 517 -11.68 4.36 -12.31
N PHE A 518 -10.55 3.68 -12.10
CA PHE A 518 -10.32 2.84 -10.91
C PHE A 518 -9.09 3.32 -10.15
N ALA A 519 -9.18 3.42 -8.83
CA ALA A 519 -8.10 3.82 -7.94
C ALA A 519 -8.14 2.99 -6.65
N GLY A 520 -7.11 3.17 -5.81
CA GLY A 520 -6.92 2.37 -4.60
C GLY A 520 -5.65 1.54 -4.68
N GLU A 521 -5.15 1.06 -3.54
CA GLU A 521 -3.88 0.30 -3.49
C GLU A 521 -3.88 -0.94 -4.40
N HIS A 522 -5.04 -1.59 -4.56
CA HIS A 522 -5.21 -2.74 -5.43
C HIS A 522 -5.01 -2.45 -6.92
N CYS A 523 -5.00 -1.17 -7.31
CA CYS A 523 -4.69 -0.73 -8.67
C CYS A 523 -3.19 -0.51 -8.90
N SER A 524 -2.38 -0.46 -7.83
CA SER A 524 -0.95 -0.22 -7.92
C SER A 524 -0.22 -1.51 -8.29
N GLN A 525 0.77 -1.40 -9.18
CA GLN A 525 1.65 -2.53 -9.52
C GLN A 525 2.81 -2.66 -8.53
N ASP A 526 3.35 -1.52 -8.07
CA ASP A 526 4.60 -1.44 -7.31
C ASP A 526 4.36 -1.28 -5.80
N PHE A 527 3.18 -0.82 -5.40
CA PHE A 527 2.83 -0.52 -3.99
C PHE A 527 1.45 -1.08 -3.63
N GLN A 528 1.08 -2.24 -4.20
CA GLN A 528 -0.13 -2.96 -3.81
C GLN A 528 -0.06 -3.27 -2.31
N GLY A 529 -1.16 -3.04 -1.58
CA GLY A 529 -1.21 -3.18 -0.13
C GLY A 529 -0.87 -1.91 0.67
N TYR A 530 -0.13 -0.96 0.10
CA TYR A 530 0.40 0.19 0.82
C TYR A 530 -0.46 1.46 0.70
N MET A 531 -0.32 2.35 1.69
CA MET A 531 -0.86 3.72 1.62
C MET A 531 -0.34 4.49 0.39
N GLU A 532 0.92 4.26 0.00
CA GLU A 532 1.52 4.82 -1.22
C GLU A 532 0.78 4.40 -2.49
N GLY A 533 0.43 3.12 -2.61
CA GLY A 533 -0.36 2.62 -3.74
C GLY A 533 -1.73 3.29 -3.79
N GLY A 534 -2.37 3.47 -2.64
CA GLY A 534 -3.62 4.21 -2.53
C GLY A 534 -3.47 5.66 -3.02
N ALA A 535 -2.53 6.42 -2.47
CA ALA A 535 -2.33 7.82 -2.82
C ALA A 535 -1.93 8.01 -4.29
N SER A 536 -0.96 7.23 -4.78
CA SER A 536 -0.43 7.33 -6.15
C SER A 536 -1.47 6.94 -7.21
N GLU A 537 -2.29 5.92 -6.95
CA GLU A 537 -3.36 5.52 -7.88
C GLU A 537 -4.54 6.51 -7.89
N GLY A 538 -4.79 7.20 -6.76
CA GLY A 538 -5.72 8.34 -6.72
C GLY A 538 -5.27 9.50 -7.63
N LEU A 539 -3.99 9.88 -7.50
CA LEU A 539 -3.36 10.87 -8.38
C LEU A 539 -3.40 10.44 -9.86
N ARG A 540 -3.10 9.17 -10.14
CA ARG A 540 -3.13 8.60 -11.49
C ARG A 540 -4.52 8.70 -12.11
N ALA A 541 -5.56 8.23 -11.41
CA ALA A 541 -6.94 8.25 -11.90
C ALA A 541 -7.46 9.67 -12.15
N ALA A 542 -7.14 10.63 -11.29
CA ALA A 542 -7.45 12.04 -11.52
C ALA A 542 -6.75 12.60 -12.77
N ASN A 543 -5.48 12.25 -12.98
CA ASN A 543 -4.74 12.67 -14.17
C ASN A 543 -5.30 12.09 -15.47
N GLU A 544 -5.89 10.88 -15.46
CA GLU A 544 -6.60 10.37 -16.64
C GLU A 544 -7.73 11.31 -17.08
N ILE A 545 -8.50 11.87 -16.14
CA ILE A 545 -9.58 12.81 -16.43
C ILE A 545 -9.01 14.15 -16.91
N ILE A 546 -7.98 14.67 -16.23
CA ILE A 546 -7.33 15.93 -16.60
C ILE A 546 -6.77 15.86 -18.02
N ASP A 547 -6.14 14.75 -18.37
CA ASP A 547 -5.55 14.55 -19.69
C ASP A 547 -6.61 14.39 -20.78
N ASP A 548 -7.72 13.71 -20.49
CA ASP A 548 -8.90 13.68 -21.38
C ASP A 548 -9.41 15.11 -21.67
N TYR A 549 -9.52 15.97 -20.65
CA TYR A 549 -9.98 17.35 -20.83
C TYR A 549 -8.99 18.20 -21.64
N LYS A 550 -7.68 18.00 -21.49
CA LYS A 550 -6.66 18.69 -22.30
C LYS A 550 -6.76 18.37 -23.80
N VAL A 551 -7.26 17.19 -24.16
CA VAL A 551 -7.45 16.77 -25.56
C VAL A 551 -8.88 16.98 -26.06
N GLY A 552 -9.70 17.74 -25.32
CA GLY A 552 -11.05 18.14 -25.73
C GLY A 552 -12.15 17.12 -25.45
N LEU A 553 -11.89 16.08 -24.64
CA LEU A 553 -12.91 15.14 -24.17
C LEU A 553 -13.61 15.67 -22.91
N THR A 554 -14.16 16.89 -23.02
CA THR A 554 -14.93 17.57 -21.98
C THR A 554 -16.32 16.93 -21.80
N PRO A 555 -17.02 17.22 -20.67
CA PRO A 555 -18.38 16.74 -20.44
C PRO A 555 -19.34 17.03 -21.60
#